data_AF-A0A915XP79-F1
#
_entry.id   AF-A0A915XP79-F1
#
_cell.length_a   1.000
_cell.length_b   1.000
_cell.length_c   1.000
_cell.angle_alpha   90.00
_cell.angle_beta   90.00
_cell.angle_gamma   90.00
#
_symmetry.space_group_name_H-M   'P 1'
#
loop_
_entity.id
_entity.type
_entity.pdbx_description
1 polymer ?
#
loop_
_entity_poly.entity_id
_entity_poly.type
_entity_poly.pdbx_seq_one_letter_code
_entity_poly.pdbx_strand_id
1 'polypeptide(L)'
;MTSTDSGGARAWQFFIVLGLVGATAAVWREPRFTRPEHLVLLSIGIVAAALAATALHRTLLPLVMPERVVGDARRSTRHLIALEREKKLVLRSIKELEFDKAMGKVAEPDFDEMVGRLRQRAVGLMQRIDAGEAGLRERIASDLAGLKTQKGGKKVSAQQCGQCRTLNDADARFCKTCGATL
;
A
#
# COMPACT_ATOMS: atom_id res chain seq x y z
N MET A 1 1.39 -32.34 -11.94
CA MET A 1 2.55 -31.45 -11.79
C MET A 1 2.52 -30.43 -12.92
N THR A 2 2.49 -29.15 -12.53
CA THR A 2 2.67 -27.90 -13.30
C THR A 2 1.78 -27.64 -14.53
N SER A 3 0.63 -27.01 -14.29
CA SER A 3 -0.15 -26.30 -15.30
C SER A 3 0.60 -25.05 -15.76
N THR A 4 0.76 -24.92 -17.08
CA THR A 4 1.31 -23.75 -17.76
C THR A 4 0.28 -22.63 -17.74
N ASP A 5 0.39 -21.74 -16.75
CA ASP A 5 -0.43 -20.53 -16.68
C ASP A 5 0.08 -19.53 -17.72
N SER A 6 -0.73 -19.29 -18.74
CA SER A 6 -0.50 -18.35 -19.84
C SER A 6 -0.82 -16.93 -19.36
N GLY A 7 -0.04 -16.46 -18.39
CA GLY A 7 -0.20 -15.15 -17.77
C GLY A 7 0.66 -14.09 -18.45
N GLY A 8 0.02 -13.28 -19.31
CA GLY A 8 0.38 -11.91 -19.73
C GLY A 8 1.86 -11.60 -19.92
N ALA A 9 2.28 -11.40 -21.18
CA ALA A 9 3.61 -10.93 -21.53
C ALA A 9 4.02 -9.72 -20.66
N ARG A 10 4.89 -9.96 -19.67
CA ARG A 10 5.38 -8.92 -18.77
C ARG A 10 6.24 -8.01 -19.63
N ALA A 11 6.04 -6.69 -19.55
CA ALA A 11 6.78 -5.70 -20.36
C ALA A 11 8.31 -5.92 -20.36
N TRP A 12 8.85 -6.48 -19.28
CA TRP A 12 10.27 -6.85 -19.18
C TRP A 12 10.72 -7.96 -20.14
N GLN A 13 9.85 -8.91 -20.49
CA GLN A 13 10.13 -9.97 -21.47
C GLN A 13 10.34 -9.40 -22.87
N PHE A 14 9.64 -8.31 -23.25
CA PHE A 14 9.86 -7.64 -24.53
C PHE A 14 11.26 -7.05 -24.64
N PHE A 15 11.79 -6.45 -23.57
CA PHE A 15 13.16 -5.91 -23.58
C PHE A 15 14.22 -7.01 -23.70
N ILE A 16 14.01 -8.15 -23.05
CA ILE A 16 14.91 -9.31 -23.17
C ILE A 16 14.88 -9.86 -24.60
N VAL A 17 13.68 -10.05 -25.17
CA VAL A 17 13.52 -10.57 -26.53
C VAL A 17 14.09 -9.59 -27.56
N LEU A 18 13.84 -8.29 -27.41
CA LEU A 18 14.37 -7.27 -28.31
C LEU A 18 15.91 -7.20 -28.23
N GLY A 19 16.48 -7.32 -27.03
CA GLY A 19 17.93 -7.41 -26.84
C GLY A 19 18.54 -8.66 -27.48
N LEU A 20 17.86 -9.81 -27.37
CA LEU A 20 18.30 -11.07 -27.94
C LEU A 20 18.19 -11.10 -29.48
N VAL A 21 17.13 -10.48 -30.02
CA VAL A 21 16.97 -10.28 -31.48
C VAL A 21 17.99 -9.27 -32.02
N GLY A 22 18.27 -8.19 -31.29
CA GLY A 22 19.32 -7.24 -31.66
C GLY A 22 20.71 -7.87 -31.69
N ALA A 23 21.04 -8.70 -30.70
CA ALA A 23 22.32 -9.41 -30.63
C ALA A 23 22.47 -10.42 -31.78
N THR A 24 21.42 -11.17 -32.10
CA THR A 24 21.44 -12.15 -33.21
C THR A 24 21.51 -11.46 -34.58
N ALA A 25 20.81 -10.34 -34.77
CA ALA A 25 20.87 -9.54 -36.00
C ALA A 25 22.25 -8.90 -36.25
N ALA A 26 22.94 -8.45 -35.19
CA ALA A 26 24.29 -7.89 -35.29
C ALA A 26 25.31 -8.96 -35.73
N VAL A 27 25.20 -10.17 -35.20
CA VAL A 27 26.07 -11.31 -35.60
C VAL A 27 25.84 -11.72 -37.06
N TRP A 28 24.61 -11.62 -37.56
CA TRP A 28 24.28 -11.98 -38.94
C TRP A 28 24.71 -10.95 -39.98
N ARG A 29 24.83 -9.67 -39.59
CA ARG A 29 25.02 -8.55 -40.54
C ARG A 29 26.47 -8.22 -40.83
N GLU A 30 27.42 -8.60 -39.98
CA GLU A 30 28.86 -8.37 -40.20
C GLU A 30 29.66 -9.68 -40.41
N PRO A 31 29.70 -10.27 -41.62
CA PRO A 31 30.55 -11.42 -41.93
C PRO A 31 32.05 -11.10 -42.05
N ARG A 32 32.51 -9.92 -41.61
CA ARG A 32 33.89 -9.41 -41.89
C ARG A 32 34.68 -8.87 -40.70
N PHE A 33 34.13 -8.84 -39.48
CA PHE A 33 34.84 -8.30 -38.31
C PHE A 33 35.03 -9.36 -37.21
N THR A 34 35.87 -10.36 -37.49
CA THR A 34 36.35 -11.32 -36.48
C THR A 34 37.54 -10.75 -35.69
N ARG A 35 37.32 -9.70 -34.90
CA ARG A 35 38.21 -9.35 -33.79
C ARG A 35 37.42 -9.41 -32.47
N PRO A 36 37.92 -10.12 -31.44
CA PRO A 36 37.16 -10.38 -30.21
C PRO A 36 36.78 -9.10 -29.45
N GLU A 37 37.51 -8.01 -29.68
CA GLU A 37 37.30 -6.69 -29.07
C GLU A 37 35.90 -6.13 -29.35
N HIS A 38 35.39 -6.27 -30.58
CA HIS A 38 34.08 -5.75 -30.95
C HIS A 38 32.93 -6.50 -30.27
N LEU A 39 33.08 -7.81 -30.06
CA LEU A 39 32.10 -8.62 -29.35
C LEU A 39 32.02 -8.23 -27.87
N VAL A 40 33.17 -7.94 -27.25
CA VAL A 40 33.22 -7.47 -25.85
C VAL A 40 32.54 -6.10 -25.72
N LEU A 41 32.89 -5.13 -26.58
CA LEU A 41 32.27 -3.80 -26.54
C LEU A 41 30.76 -3.83 -26.79
N LEU A 42 30.30 -4.68 -27.72
CA LEU A 42 28.88 -4.82 -28.04
C LEU A 42 28.09 -5.43 -26.87
N SER A 43 28.64 -6.48 -26.23
CA SER A 43 28.00 -7.10 -25.05
C SER A 43 27.88 -6.13 -23.86
N ILE A 44 28.93 -5.33 -23.59
CA ILE A 44 28.91 -4.30 -22.54
C ILE A 44 27.87 -3.23 -22.88
N GLY A 45 27.78 -2.81 -24.14
CA GLY A 45 26.79 -1.84 -24.61
C GLY A 45 25.35 -2.31 -24.38
N ILE A 46 25.05 -3.58 -24.67
CA ILE A 46 23.72 -4.17 -24.43
C ILE A 46 23.40 -4.22 -22.93
N VAL A 47 24.36 -4.62 -22.09
CA VAL A 47 24.17 -4.66 -20.62
C VAL A 47 23.94 -3.26 -20.07
N ALA A 48 24.72 -2.27 -20.50
CA ALA A 48 24.55 -0.88 -20.08
C ALA A 48 23.18 -0.31 -20.51
N ALA A 49 22.74 -0.59 -21.74
CA ALA A 49 21.43 -0.19 -22.23
C ALA A 49 20.28 -0.86 -21.46
N ALA A 50 20.41 -2.15 -21.12
CA ALA A 50 19.42 -2.87 -20.32
C ALA A 50 19.33 -2.34 -18.88
N LEU A 51 20.47 -2.00 -18.26
CA LEU A 51 20.51 -1.37 -16.93
C LEU A 51 19.87 0.03 -16.96
N ALA A 52 20.17 0.83 -17.99
CA ALA A 52 19.55 2.15 -18.17
C ALA A 52 18.03 2.04 -18.38
N ALA A 53 17.58 1.11 -19.23
CA ALA A 53 16.17 0.88 -19.49
C ALA A 53 15.42 0.38 -18.25
N THR A 54 16.01 -0.50 -17.45
CA THR A 54 15.41 -0.98 -16.19
C THR A 54 15.35 0.10 -15.12
N ALA A 55 16.40 0.94 -15.01
CA ALA A 55 16.38 2.11 -14.13
C ALA A 55 15.27 3.08 -14.53
N LEU A 56 15.17 3.40 -15.82
CA LEU A 56 14.14 4.29 -16.36
C LEU A 56 12.72 3.71 -16.18
N HIS A 57 12.56 2.41 -16.43
CA HIS A 57 11.29 1.74 -16.20
C HIS A 57 10.88 1.77 -14.72
N ARG A 58 11.84 1.59 -13.80
CA ARG A 58 11.59 1.70 -12.36
C ARG A 58 11.23 3.12 -11.91
N THR A 59 11.77 4.16 -12.55
CA THR A 59 11.43 5.55 -12.23
C THR A 59 10.11 6.00 -12.85
N LEU A 60 9.73 5.45 -14.00
CA LEU A 60 8.42 5.70 -14.63
C LEU A 60 7.27 4.90 -14.01
N LEU A 61 7.54 3.71 -13.47
CA LEU A 61 6.52 2.88 -12.80
C LEU A 61 5.70 3.64 -11.75
N PRO A 62 6.29 4.41 -10.81
CA PRO A 62 5.52 5.11 -9.77
C PRO A 62 4.62 6.25 -10.29
N LEU A 63 4.82 6.72 -11.54
CA LEU A 63 3.93 7.70 -12.16
C LEU A 63 2.72 7.04 -12.85
N VAL A 64 2.87 5.81 -13.34
CA VAL A 64 1.85 5.11 -14.14
C VAL A 64 1.05 4.13 -13.29
N MET A 65 1.72 3.44 -12.37
CA MET A 65 1.11 2.68 -11.31
C MET A 65 1.24 3.53 -10.06
N PRO A 66 0.20 4.27 -9.65
CA PRO A 66 0.15 4.75 -8.28
C PRO A 66 0.04 3.50 -7.41
N GLU A 67 1.20 2.89 -7.10
CA GLU A 67 1.35 1.83 -6.11
C GLU A 67 1.01 2.49 -4.77
N ARG A 68 -0.29 2.54 -4.53
CA ARG A 68 -0.89 3.19 -3.39
C ARG A 68 -0.48 2.44 -2.12
N VAL A 69 0.07 3.22 -1.18
CA VAL A 69 -0.45 3.28 0.18
C VAL A 69 -0.10 2.10 1.10
N VAL A 70 1.18 1.92 1.41
CA VAL A 70 1.60 1.37 2.73
C VAL A 70 2.42 2.39 3.52
N GLY A 71 3.26 3.17 2.85
CA GLY A 71 4.06 4.24 3.47
C GLY A 71 3.21 5.41 3.98
N ASP A 72 2.22 5.83 3.19
CA ASP A 72 1.33 6.94 3.54
C ASP A 72 0.43 6.63 4.72
N ALA A 73 -0.13 5.41 4.78
CA ALA A 73 -0.99 4.99 5.88
C ALA A 73 -0.23 4.97 7.22
N ARG A 74 1.01 4.45 7.24
CA ARG A 74 1.86 4.50 8.45
C ARG A 74 2.24 5.91 8.85
N ARG A 75 2.37 6.84 7.89
CA ARG A 75 2.64 8.24 8.18
C ARG A 75 1.40 8.93 8.76
N SER A 76 0.23 8.74 8.14
CA SER A 76 -1.04 9.31 8.62
C SER A 76 -1.42 8.82 10.02
N THR A 77 -1.28 7.52 10.30
CA THR A 77 -1.58 6.98 11.64
C THR A 77 -0.66 7.58 12.71
N ARG A 78 0.64 7.76 12.42
CA ARG A 78 1.56 8.42 13.36
C ARG A 78 1.19 9.87 13.64
N HIS A 79 0.78 10.61 12.61
CA HIS A 79 0.31 11.99 12.78
C HIS A 79 -0.99 12.07 13.58
N LEU A 80 -1.95 11.16 13.37
CA LEU A 80 -3.19 11.11 14.15
C LEU A 80 -2.92 10.83 15.63
N ILE A 81 -2.05 9.85 15.93
CA ILE A 81 -1.65 9.54 17.32
C ILE A 81 -0.99 10.75 18.00
N ALA A 82 -0.17 11.51 17.28
CA ALA A 82 0.44 12.73 17.82
C ALA A 82 -0.63 13.79 18.15
N LEU A 83 -1.58 14.04 17.24
CA LEU A 83 -2.68 14.98 17.46
C LEU A 83 -3.58 14.56 18.63
N GLU A 84 -3.87 13.27 18.77
CA GLU A 84 -4.65 12.74 19.90
C GLU A 84 -3.94 12.95 21.25
N ARG A 85 -2.61 12.81 21.29
CA ARG A 85 -1.82 13.09 22.49
C ARG A 85 -1.87 14.57 22.84
N GLU A 86 -1.69 15.45 21.87
CA GLU A 86 -1.82 16.90 22.09
C GLU A 86 -3.22 17.27 22.58
N LYS A 87 -4.28 16.70 21.99
CA LYS A 87 -5.66 16.87 22.45
C LYS A 87 -5.81 16.48 23.91
N LYS A 88 -5.30 15.31 24.31
CA LYS A 88 -5.37 14.82 25.69
C LYS A 88 -4.66 15.77 26.65
N LEU A 89 -3.50 16.31 26.28
CA LEU A 89 -2.76 17.28 27.10
C LEU A 89 -3.53 18.58 27.27
N VAL A 90 -4.12 19.13 26.20
CA VAL A 90 -4.92 20.36 26.27
C VAL A 90 -6.16 20.15 27.15
N LEU A 91 -6.88 19.04 26.98
CA LEU A 91 -8.05 18.75 27.80
C LEU A 91 -7.67 18.56 29.28
N ARG A 92 -6.51 17.97 29.55
CA ARG A 92 -5.97 17.88 30.91
C ARG A 92 -5.67 19.26 31.49
N SER A 93 -5.03 20.15 30.72
CA SER A 93 -4.76 21.52 31.19
C SER A 93 -6.02 22.32 31.49
N ILE A 94 -7.11 22.09 30.75
CA ILE A 94 -8.41 22.71 31.05
C ILE A 94 -8.93 22.20 32.40
N LYS A 95 -8.83 20.90 32.67
CA LYS A 95 -9.27 20.31 33.93
C LYS A 95 -8.44 20.77 35.12
N GLU A 96 -7.13 20.91 34.95
CA GLU A 96 -6.24 21.45 35.98
C GLU A 96 -6.58 22.93 36.25
N LEU A 97 -6.87 23.73 35.21
CA LEU A 97 -7.30 25.12 35.36
C LEU A 97 -8.65 25.25 36.07
N GLU A 98 -9.62 24.38 35.75
CA GLU A 98 -10.92 24.31 36.44
C GLU A 98 -10.74 23.97 37.93
N PHE A 99 -9.80 23.07 38.25
CA PHE A 99 -9.44 22.76 39.62
C PHE A 99 -8.79 23.95 40.33
N ASP A 100 -7.84 24.63 39.69
CA ASP A 100 -7.17 25.79 40.29
C ASP A 100 -8.14 26.95 40.58
N LYS A 101 -9.15 27.16 39.71
CA LYS A 101 -10.26 28.08 39.99
C LYS A 101 -11.06 27.65 41.22
N ALA A 102 -11.46 26.39 41.29
CA ALA A 102 -12.23 25.86 42.42
C ALA A 102 -11.46 25.95 43.75
N MET A 103 -10.13 25.90 43.70
CA MET A 103 -9.24 26.08 44.84
C MET A 103 -8.94 27.55 45.16
N GLY A 104 -9.51 28.51 44.41
CA GLY A 104 -9.30 29.94 44.60
C GLY A 104 -7.90 30.43 44.24
N LYS A 105 -7.11 29.66 43.47
CA LYS A 105 -5.77 30.07 43.03
C LYS A 105 -5.79 31.02 41.84
N VAL A 106 -6.90 31.06 41.11
CA VAL A 106 -7.07 31.83 39.87
C VAL A 106 -8.36 32.63 39.96
N ALA A 107 -8.30 33.90 39.58
CA ALA A 107 -9.44 34.79 39.56
C ALA A 107 -10.40 34.46 38.40
N GLU A 108 -11.69 34.74 38.57
CA GLU A 108 -12.74 34.55 37.56
C GLU A 108 -12.37 35.13 36.17
N PRO A 109 -11.93 36.40 36.03
CA PRO A 109 -11.60 36.98 34.72
C PRO A 109 -10.41 36.29 34.05
N ASP A 110 -9.37 35.94 34.82
CA ASP A 110 -8.18 35.26 34.29
C ASP A 110 -8.52 33.84 33.82
N PHE A 111 -9.39 33.16 34.56
CA PHE A 111 -9.89 31.84 34.19
C PHE A 111 -10.63 31.89 32.83
N ASP A 112 -11.54 32.84 32.64
CA ASP A 112 -12.35 32.94 31.43
C ASP A 112 -11.49 33.21 30.19
N GLU A 113 -10.47 34.07 30.31
CA GLU A 113 -9.51 34.31 29.24
C GLU A 113 -8.71 33.03 28.91
N MET A 114 -8.11 32.42 29.93
CA MET A 114 -7.23 31.26 29.75
C MET A 114 -7.98 30.04 29.23
N VAL A 115 -9.18 29.75 29.76
CA VAL A 115 -10.00 28.62 29.33
C VAL A 115 -10.53 28.85 27.91
N GLY A 116 -10.84 30.09 27.53
CA GLY A 116 -11.23 30.46 26.18
C GLY A 116 -10.15 30.09 25.15
N ARG A 117 -8.91 30.50 25.40
CA ARG A 117 -7.76 30.17 24.53
C ARG A 117 -7.51 28.66 24.44
N LEU A 118 -7.60 27.94 25.56
CA LEU A 118 -7.41 26.48 25.57
C LEU A 118 -8.54 25.75 24.82
N ARG A 119 -9.79 26.20 24.96
CA ARG A 119 -10.94 25.65 24.23
C ARG A 119 -10.80 25.86 22.72
N GLN A 120 -10.39 27.05 22.29
CA GLN A 120 -10.10 27.31 20.86
C GLN A 120 -9.03 26.35 20.32
N ARG A 121 -7.95 26.13 21.09
CA ARG A 121 -6.91 25.17 20.71
C ARG A 121 -7.44 23.73 20.65
N ALA A 122 -8.26 23.32 21.62
CA ALA A 122 -8.85 21.99 21.66
C ALA A 122 -9.75 21.73 20.44
N VAL A 123 -10.61 22.69 20.08
CA VAL A 123 -11.48 22.62 18.89
C VAL A 123 -10.64 22.50 17.62
N GLY A 124 -9.58 23.31 17.48
CA GLY A 124 -8.68 23.23 16.33
C GLY A 124 -7.97 21.88 16.19
N LEU A 125 -7.62 21.23 17.31
CA LEU A 125 -7.05 19.88 17.29
C LEU A 125 -8.10 18.82 16.89
N MET A 126 -9.33 18.91 17.40
CA MET A 126 -10.41 17.99 17.04
C MET A 126 -10.72 18.05 15.54
N GLN A 127 -10.84 19.25 14.97
CA GLN A 127 -11.08 19.43 13.53
C GLN A 127 -9.98 18.81 12.65
N ARG A 128 -8.71 18.90 13.07
CA ARG A 128 -7.59 18.27 12.35
C ARG A 128 -7.64 16.75 12.41
N ILE A 129 -8.03 16.19 13.55
CA ILE A 129 -8.24 14.74 13.71
C ILE A 129 -9.37 14.29 12.80
N ASP A 130 -10.52 14.97 12.83
CA ASP A 130 -11.68 14.62 12.02
C ASP A 130 -11.37 14.66 10.51
N ALA A 131 -10.64 15.69 10.06
CA ALA A 131 -10.19 15.79 8.67
C ALA A 131 -9.23 14.64 8.28
N GLY A 132 -8.31 14.28 9.17
CA GLY A 132 -7.38 13.17 8.95
C GLY A 132 -8.09 11.81 8.92
N GLU A 133 -9.07 11.60 9.80
CA GLU A 133 -9.89 10.39 9.81
C GLU A 133 -10.80 10.28 8.59
N ALA A 134 -11.40 11.39 8.13
CA ALA A 134 -12.21 11.41 6.90
C ALA A 134 -11.37 10.97 5.70
N GLY A 135 -10.14 11.48 5.57
CA GLY A 135 -9.20 11.04 4.54
C GLY A 135 -8.82 9.56 4.64
N LEU A 136 -8.72 9.02 5.87
CA LEU A 136 -8.49 7.58 6.09
C LEU A 136 -9.71 6.74 5.70
N ARG A 137 -10.92 7.18 6.06
CA ARG A 137 -12.18 6.50 5.72
C ARG A 137 -12.37 6.40 4.21
N GLU A 138 -12.10 7.48 3.48
CA GLU A 138 -12.19 7.50 2.01
C GLU A 138 -11.19 6.53 1.36
N ARG A 139 -9.95 6.46 1.87
CA ARG A 139 -8.95 5.49 1.39
C ARG A 139 -9.41 4.05 1.61
N ILE A 140 -9.89 3.74 2.81
CA ILE A 140 -10.42 2.40 3.12
C ILE A 140 -11.60 2.07 2.18
N ALA A 141 -12.49 3.03 1.92
CA ALA A 141 -13.60 2.83 0.99
C ALA A 141 -13.11 2.53 -0.44
N SER A 142 -12.11 3.27 -0.93
CA SER A 142 -11.47 3.02 -2.23
C SER A 142 -10.80 1.65 -2.30
N ASP A 143 -10.10 1.23 -1.24
CA ASP A 143 -9.42 -0.06 -1.18
C ASP A 143 -10.44 -1.21 -1.18
N LEU A 144 -11.53 -1.07 -0.42
CA LEU A 144 -12.64 -2.02 -0.43
C LEU A 144 -13.33 -2.10 -1.81
N ALA A 145 -13.47 -0.98 -2.51
CA ALA A 145 -14.00 -0.96 -3.87
C ALA A 145 -13.08 -1.69 -4.87
N GLY A 146 -11.75 -1.51 -4.76
CA GLY A 146 -10.76 -2.23 -5.55
C GLY A 146 -10.75 -3.74 -5.30
N LEU A 147 -10.98 -4.17 -4.05
CA LEU A 147 -11.15 -5.59 -3.73
C LEU A 147 -12.45 -6.19 -4.31
N LYS A 148 -13.53 -5.39 -4.41
CA LYS A 148 -14.79 -5.85 -5.01
C LYS A 148 -14.65 -6.05 -6.52
N THR A 149 -13.90 -5.21 -7.22
CA THR A 149 -13.69 -5.36 -8.67
C THR A 149 -12.76 -6.53 -9.01
N GLN A 150 -11.81 -6.86 -8.13
CA GLN A 150 -10.94 -8.05 -8.28
C GLN A 150 -11.64 -9.39 -7.99
N LYS A 151 -12.90 -9.40 -7.53
CA LYS A 151 -13.69 -10.64 -7.35
C LYS A 151 -14.17 -11.28 -8.68
N GLY A 152 -13.80 -10.73 -9.83
CA GLY A 152 -13.94 -11.40 -11.12
C GLY A 152 -12.87 -12.50 -11.30
N GLY A 153 -13.07 -13.68 -10.72
CA GLY A 153 -12.42 -14.90 -11.25
C GLY A 153 -11.51 -15.70 -10.33
N LYS A 154 -11.98 -16.08 -9.14
CA LYS A 154 -11.56 -17.38 -8.56
C LYS A 154 -12.84 -18.11 -8.16
N LYS A 155 -13.33 -19.00 -9.04
CA LYS A 155 -14.42 -19.92 -8.68
C LYS A 155 -13.87 -20.81 -7.58
N VAL A 156 -14.16 -20.47 -6.34
CA VAL A 156 -13.86 -21.34 -5.20
C VAL A 156 -14.80 -22.51 -5.33
N SER A 157 -14.27 -23.66 -5.73
CA SER A 157 -15.01 -24.91 -5.71
C SER A 157 -15.43 -25.21 -4.27
N ALA A 158 -16.69 -25.59 -4.07
CA ALA A 158 -17.22 -26.01 -2.77
C ALA A 158 -17.63 -27.48 -2.86
N GLN A 159 -17.34 -28.24 -1.80
CA GLN A 159 -17.72 -29.65 -1.66
C GLN A 159 -18.77 -29.81 -0.56
N GLN A 160 -19.72 -30.72 -0.77
CA GLN A 160 -20.81 -30.96 0.18
C GLN A 160 -20.48 -32.12 1.12
N CYS A 161 -20.65 -31.93 2.43
CA CYS A 161 -20.44 -32.97 3.41
C CYS A 161 -21.43 -34.13 3.25
N GLY A 162 -20.94 -35.37 3.19
CA GLY A 162 -21.80 -36.56 3.09
C GLY A 162 -22.71 -36.81 4.31
N GLN A 163 -22.35 -36.31 5.50
CA GLN A 163 -23.15 -36.51 6.72
C GLN A 163 -24.19 -35.42 6.97
N CYS A 164 -23.78 -34.14 6.96
CA CYS A 164 -24.66 -33.03 7.33
C CYS A 164 -25.02 -32.10 6.17
N ARG A 165 -24.55 -32.41 4.94
CA ARG A 165 -24.81 -31.65 3.70
C ARG A 165 -24.37 -30.19 3.71
N THR A 166 -23.53 -29.80 4.67
CA THR A 166 -22.92 -28.47 4.73
C THR A 166 -21.95 -28.29 3.55
N LEU A 167 -21.97 -27.12 2.91
CA LEU A 167 -20.99 -26.72 1.90
C LEU A 167 -19.69 -26.26 2.58
N ASN A 168 -18.60 -26.94 2.24
CA ASN A 168 -17.26 -26.64 2.72
C ASN A 168 -16.37 -26.21 1.56
N ASP A 169 -15.28 -25.52 1.88
CA ASP A 169 -14.28 -25.12 0.89
C ASP A 169 -13.61 -26.36 0.28
N ALA A 170 -13.15 -26.29 -0.97
CA ALA A 170 -12.57 -27.44 -1.65
C ALA A 170 -11.28 -27.99 -1.01
N ASP A 171 -10.59 -27.18 -0.19
CA ASP A 171 -9.41 -27.59 0.57
C ASP A 171 -9.74 -28.03 2.01
N ALA A 172 -11.01 -28.00 2.41
CA ALA A 172 -11.44 -28.46 3.73
C ALA A 172 -11.26 -29.98 3.85
N ARG A 173 -10.47 -30.41 4.84
CA ARG A 173 -10.33 -31.84 5.22
C ARG A 173 -11.42 -32.32 6.18
N PHE A 174 -12.06 -31.38 6.87
CA PHE A 174 -13.10 -31.63 7.86
C PHE A 174 -14.28 -30.70 7.63
N CYS A 175 -15.48 -31.17 7.93
CA CYS A 175 -16.67 -30.35 7.85
C CYS A 175 -16.67 -29.29 8.95
N LYS A 176 -16.91 -28.02 8.57
CA LYS A 176 -16.96 -26.88 9.50
C LYS A 176 -18.11 -26.95 10.51
N THR A 177 -19.10 -27.80 10.30
CA THR A 177 -20.29 -27.91 11.16
C THR A 177 -20.28 -29.18 12.00
N CYS A 178 -20.03 -30.35 11.40
CA CYS A 178 -20.11 -31.63 12.12
C CYS A 178 -18.75 -32.28 12.40
N GLY A 179 -17.64 -31.71 11.94
CA GLY A 179 -16.28 -32.24 12.16
C GLY A 179 -15.96 -33.52 11.38
N ALA A 180 -16.89 -34.06 10.60
CA ALA A 180 -16.66 -35.26 9.78
C ALA A 180 -15.60 -35.01 8.71
N THR A 181 -14.79 -36.02 8.41
CA THR A 181 -13.86 -36.00 7.28
C THR A 181 -14.64 -35.88 5.96
N LEU A 182 -14.19 -34.98 5.08
CA LEU A 182 -14.80 -34.69 3.78
C LEU A 182 -14.21 -35.53 2.65
#